data_AF-A0A938T2P9-F1
#
_entry.id   AF-A0A938T2P9-F1
#
_cell.length_a   1.000
_cell.length_b   1.000
_cell.length_c   1.000
_cell.angle_alpha   90.00
_cell.angle_beta   90.00
_cell.angle_gamma   90.00
#
_symmetry.space_group_name_H-M   'P 1'
#
loop_
_entity.id
_entity.type
_entity.pdbx_description
1 polymer ?
#
loop_
_entity_poly.entity_id
_entity_poly.type
_entity_poly.pdbx_seq_one_letter_code
_entity_poly.pdbx_strand_id
1 'polypeptide(L)'
;MKKLLLTLTCIGLITGCGPQTGEKLDSADEADPRVRVGLERVDQKNWDDAILHFEDALMKNPALGRPDLELALIYHQQKKNYVRAVYHYERYLEKRPETEKQDLILESIQQAKVSLAGEIGLADSKVEEEVVRLTRENNWLRQQLAQAGGASAAQVTTVKTIVNTPPAPRPVPVAQPAVVPAVAQVAAVQPAVAPAVAAPKPNRTYAVRPGDTLSRIAGQMYGDITQWKVIYQANRGVMKSASDIKVGQTLIIPNLEQ
;
A
#
# COMPACT_ATOMS: atom_id res chain seq x y z
N MET A 1 20.05 73.05 8.84
CA MET A 1 19.06 72.70 7.79
C MET A 1 18.97 71.18 7.69
N LYS A 2 17.73 70.63 7.82
CA LYS A 2 17.19 69.37 7.22
C LYS A 2 17.96 68.05 7.49
N LYS A 3 17.47 67.20 8.41
CA LYS A 3 16.61 65.99 8.20
C LYS A 3 17.24 64.92 7.27
N LEU A 4 17.48 63.69 7.77
CA LEU A 4 16.69 62.49 7.42
C LEU A 4 17.12 61.22 8.19
N LEU A 5 16.12 60.52 8.74
CA LEU A 5 16.12 59.14 9.22
C LEU A 5 16.45 58.15 8.08
N LEU A 6 17.14 57.04 8.37
CA LEU A 6 16.89 55.79 7.66
C LEU A 6 17.22 54.56 8.54
N THR A 7 16.21 54.07 9.24
CA THR A 7 16.18 52.70 9.78
C THR A 7 15.93 51.74 8.62
N LEU A 8 16.92 50.95 8.23
CA LEU A 8 16.72 49.86 7.27
C LEU A 8 16.45 48.57 8.05
N THR A 9 15.18 48.37 8.36
CA THR A 9 14.62 47.13 8.88
C THR A 9 14.89 46.01 7.87
N CYS A 10 15.67 45.00 8.28
CA CYS A 10 15.81 43.76 7.53
C CYS A 10 14.44 43.07 7.48
N ILE A 11 13.74 43.22 6.35
CA ILE A 11 12.58 42.40 5.99
C ILE A 11 13.13 41.00 5.69
N GLY A 12 13.13 40.14 6.73
CA GLY A 12 13.31 38.72 6.56
C GLY A 12 12.13 38.16 5.78
N LEU A 13 12.34 37.85 4.52
CA LEU A 13 11.46 36.96 3.75
C LEU A 13 11.58 35.56 4.36
N ILE A 14 10.75 35.27 5.34
CA ILE A 14 10.45 33.90 5.75
C ILE A 14 9.54 33.37 4.65
N THR A 15 10.10 32.69 3.65
CA THR A 15 9.34 31.86 2.74
C THR A 15 8.63 30.80 3.58
N GLY A 16 7.32 30.97 3.74
CA GLY A 16 6.48 30.10 4.55
C GLY A 16 6.42 28.70 3.98
N CYS A 17 7.24 27.80 4.50
CA CYS A 17 6.87 26.39 4.61
C CYS A 17 5.86 26.26 5.75
N GLY A 18 4.60 26.63 5.49
CA GLY A 18 3.49 26.22 6.34
C GLY A 18 3.22 24.72 6.13
N PRO A 19 2.71 23.98 7.15
CA PRO A 19 2.36 22.59 6.98
C PRO A 19 1.38 22.42 5.81
N GLN A 20 1.69 21.48 4.91
CA GLN A 20 0.78 21.13 3.81
C GLN A 20 -0.39 20.37 4.42
N THR A 21 -1.60 20.94 4.35
CA THR A 21 -2.81 20.30 4.85
C THR A 21 -3.12 19.03 4.06
N GLY A 22 -3.84 18.08 4.68
CA GLY A 22 -4.26 16.85 4.01
C GLY A 22 -5.05 17.14 2.74
N GLU A 23 -5.96 18.12 2.80
CA GLU A 23 -6.73 18.62 1.67
C GLU A 23 -5.86 19.08 0.48
N LYS A 24 -4.80 19.86 0.72
CA LYS A 24 -3.90 20.31 -0.37
C LYS A 24 -3.20 19.14 -1.05
N LEU A 25 -2.76 18.18 -0.25
CA LEU A 25 -2.11 16.98 -0.76
C LEU A 25 -3.11 16.07 -1.50
N ASP A 26 -4.39 16.04 -1.08
CA ASP A 26 -5.46 15.34 -1.78
C ASP A 26 -5.80 16.01 -3.12
N SER A 27 -5.80 17.34 -3.19
CA SER A 27 -5.95 18.08 -4.45
C SER A 27 -4.77 17.83 -5.38
N ALA A 28 -3.55 17.71 -4.85
CA ALA A 28 -2.36 17.41 -5.65
C ALA A 28 -2.43 16.03 -6.32
N ASP A 29 -3.04 15.03 -5.66
CA ASP A 29 -3.22 13.69 -6.21
C ASP A 29 -4.10 13.68 -7.48
N GLU A 30 -4.97 14.68 -7.69
CA GLU A 30 -5.82 14.79 -8.89
C GLU A 30 -5.03 15.07 -10.18
N ALA A 31 -3.75 15.43 -10.07
CA ALA A 31 -2.87 15.57 -11.21
C ALA A 31 -2.70 14.24 -11.97
N ASP A 32 -2.86 13.08 -11.31
CA ASP A 32 -2.88 11.78 -11.99
C ASP A 32 -4.24 11.61 -12.73
N PRO A 33 -4.23 11.38 -14.06
CA PRO A 33 -5.45 11.24 -14.85
C PRO A 33 -6.38 10.13 -14.36
N ARG A 34 -5.86 9.04 -13.78
CA ARG A 34 -6.67 7.92 -13.29
C ARG A 34 -7.48 8.33 -12.08
N VAL A 35 -6.90 9.15 -11.20
CA VAL A 35 -7.60 9.70 -10.02
C VAL A 35 -8.76 10.57 -10.48
N ARG A 36 -8.51 11.48 -11.42
CA ARG A 36 -9.54 12.38 -11.97
C ARG A 36 -10.67 11.62 -12.69
N VAL A 37 -10.34 10.58 -13.46
CA VAL A 37 -11.36 9.72 -14.07
C VAL A 37 -12.13 8.92 -13.01
N GLY A 38 -11.47 8.44 -11.95
CA GLY A 38 -12.12 7.77 -10.83
C GLY A 38 -13.14 8.66 -10.12
N LEU A 39 -12.79 9.93 -9.87
CA LEU A 39 -13.68 10.94 -9.28
C LEU A 39 -14.89 11.23 -10.19
N GLU A 40 -14.68 11.37 -11.50
CA GLU A 40 -15.79 11.53 -12.45
C GLU A 40 -16.76 10.33 -12.40
N ARG A 41 -16.24 9.11 -12.22
CA ARG A 41 -17.10 7.92 -12.06
C ARG A 41 -17.86 7.93 -10.73
N VAL A 42 -17.29 8.48 -9.67
CA VAL A 42 -17.97 8.72 -8.39
C VAL A 42 -19.16 9.66 -8.58
N ASP A 43 -18.98 10.78 -9.29
CA ASP A 43 -20.06 11.74 -9.59
C ASP A 43 -21.19 11.10 -10.39
N GLN A 44 -20.84 10.21 -11.31
CA GLN A 44 -21.80 9.40 -12.09
C GLN A 44 -22.44 8.25 -11.28
N LYS A 45 -22.06 8.07 -10.00
CA LYS A 45 -22.46 6.94 -9.15
C LYS A 45 -22.08 5.58 -9.73
N ASN A 46 -21.11 5.55 -10.63
CA ASN A 46 -20.58 4.34 -11.22
C ASN A 46 -19.45 3.80 -10.35
N TRP A 47 -19.84 3.24 -9.20
CA TRP A 47 -18.94 2.82 -8.14
C TRP A 47 -17.92 1.78 -8.58
N ASP A 48 -18.31 0.85 -9.44
CA ASP A 48 -17.42 -0.21 -9.91
C ASP A 48 -16.31 0.36 -10.79
N ASP A 49 -16.64 1.21 -11.76
CA ASP A 49 -15.61 1.86 -12.58
C ASP A 49 -14.74 2.84 -11.77
N ALA A 50 -15.31 3.53 -10.79
CA ALA A 50 -14.54 4.37 -9.88
C ALA A 50 -13.46 3.56 -9.13
N ILE A 51 -13.85 2.43 -8.54
CA ILE A 51 -12.93 1.51 -7.84
C ILE A 51 -11.82 1.07 -8.78
N LEU A 52 -12.15 0.68 -10.02
CA LEU A 52 -11.17 0.27 -11.02
C LEU A 52 -10.10 1.35 -11.24
N HIS A 53 -10.52 2.59 -11.50
CA HIS A 53 -9.59 3.68 -11.77
C HIS A 53 -8.73 4.05 -10.57
N PHE A 54 -9.27 4.01 -9.35
CA PHE A 54 -8.49 4.23 -8.13
C PHE A 54 -7.50 3.10 -7.85
N GLU A 55 -7.88 1.83 -8.08
CA GLU A 55 -6.96 0.69 -7.97
C GLU A 55 -5.80 0.78 -8.99
N ASP A 56 -6.07 1.20 -10.24
CA ASP A 56 -5.01 1.46 -11.23
C ASP A 56 -4.09 2.60 -10.80
N ALA A 57 -4.66 3.70 -10.28
CA ALA A 57 -3.87 4.82 -9.75
C ALA A 57 -2.90 4.35 -8.66
N LEU A 58 -3.38 3.59 -7.68
CA LEU A 58 -2.57 3.06 -6.58
C LEU A 58 -1.56 1.99 -7.03
N MET A 59 -1.88 1.21 -8.06
CA MET A 59 -0.93 0.24 -8.62
C MET A 59 0.27 0.94 -9.27
N LYS A 60 0.03 2.07 -9.94
CA LYS A 60 1.06 2.81 -10.67
C LYS A 60 1.81 3.79 -9.78
N ASN A 61 1.12 4.39 -8.82
CA ASN A 61 1.70 5.25 -7.81
C ASN A 61 1.12 4.94 -6.42
N PRO A 62 1.77 4.04 -5.65
CA PRO A 62 1.32 3.66 -4.31
C PRO A 62 1.35 4.79 -3.27
N ALA A 63 1.98 5.93 -3.58
CA ALA A 63 2.09 7.08 -2.67
C ALA A 63 0.87 8.01 -2.68
N LEU A 64 -0.04 7.88 -3.66
CA LEU A 64 -1.26 8.69 -3.74
C LEU A 64 -2.15 8.43 -2.52
N GLY A 65 -2.59 9.49 -1.84
CA GLY A 65 -3.43 9.38 -0.65
C GLY A 65 -4.91 9.32 -1.01
N ARG A 66 -5.38 10.30 -1.80
CA ARG A 66 -6.79 10.47 -2.11
C ARG A 66 -7.51 9.22 -2.63
N PRO A 67 -6.94 8.40 -3.54
CA PRO A 67 -7.61 7.19 -4.00
C PRO A 67 -7.96 6.23 -2.87
N ASP A 68 -7.12 6.11 -1.84
CA ASP A 68 -7.44 5.29 -0.66
C ASP A 68 -8.63 5.88 0.11
N LEU A 69 -8.71 7.20 0.29
CA LEU A 69 -9.85 7.81 0.96
C LEU A 69 -11.17 7.57 0.20
N GLU A 70 -11.16 7.76 -1.12
CA GLU A 70 -12.33 7.51 -1.97
C GLU A 70 -12.74 6.03 -1.98
N LEU A 71 -11.77 5.12 -2.12
CA LEU A 71 -12.03 3.68 -2.04
C LEU A 71 -12.64 3.29 -0.69
N ALA A 72 -12.13 3.85 0.42
CA ALA A 72 -12.65 3.60 1.74
C ALA A 72 -14.13 4.01 1.84
N LEU A 73 -14.49 5.21 1.36
CA LEU A 73 -15.86 5.73 1.37
C LEU A 73 -16.80 4.87 0.51
N ILE A 74 -16.37 4.50 -0.71
CA ILE A 74 -17.17 3.65 -1.61
C ILE A 74 -17.40 2.27 -0.96
N TYR A 75 -16.36 1.65 -0.41
CA TYR A 75 -16.49 0.34 0.22
C TYR A 75 -17.35 0.40 1.49
N HIS A 76 -17.23 1.47 2.27
CA HIS A 76 -18.01 1.66 3.49
C HIS A 76 -19.51 1.83 3.16
N GLN A 77 -19.85 2.79 2.29
CA GLN A 77 -21.23 3.23 2.11
C GLN A 77 -21.97 2.42 1.05
N GLN A 78 -21.33 2.21 -0.11
CA GLN A 78 -22.01 1.70 -1.30
C GLN A 78 -21.92 0.18 -1.40
N LYS A 79 -20.73 -0.38 -1.10
CA LYS A 79 -20.48 -1.82 -1.20
C LYS A 79 -20.68 -2.57 0.11
N LYS A 80 -20.77 -1.86 1.24
CA LYS A 80 -20.82 -2.42 2.61
C LYS A 80 -19.72 -3.46 2.85
N ASN A 81 -18.56 -3.27 2.23
CA ASN A 81 -17.40 -4.11 2.44
C ASN A 81 -16.52 -3.46 3.51
N TYR A 82 -16.94 -3.61 4.77
CA TYR A 82 -16.31 -2.94 5.90
C TYR A 82 -14.84 -3.31 6.09
N VAL A 83 -14.44 -4.53 5.73
CA VAL A 83 -13.04 -4.96 5.78
C VAL A 83 -12.17 -4.14 4.82
N ARG A 84 -12.61 -3.98 3.56
CA ARG A 84 -11.90 -3.15 2.59
C ARG A 84 -11.94 -1.67 2.96
N ALA A 85 -13.06 -1.20 3.51
CA ALA A 85 -13.17 0.19 3.98
C ALA A 85 -12.11 0.51 5.04
N VAL A 86 -12.02 -0.33 6.09
CA VAL A 86 -11.01 -0.16 7.17
C VAL A 86 -9.59 -0.18 6.61
N TYR A 87 -9.28 -1.14 5.73
CA TYR A 87 -7.96 -1.21 5.08
C TYR A 87 -7.58 0.11 4.40
N HIS A 88 -8.47 0.66 3.56
CA HIS A 88 -8.16 1.87 2.82
C HIS A 88 -8.13 3.13 3.70
N TYR A 89 -8.96 3.21 4.75
CA TYR A 89 -8.84 4.28 5.74
C TYR A 89 -7.48 4.27 6.45
N GLU A 90 -7.01 3.10 6.90
CA GLU A 90 -5.71 2.96 7.54
C GLU A 90 -4.56 3.35 6.59
N ARG A 91 -4.64 2.92 5.32
CA ARG A 91 -3.68 3.31 4.27
C ARG A 91 -3.63 4.81 4.02
N TYR A 92 -4.78 5.50 4.07
CA TYR A 92 -4.81 6.96 3.97
C TYR A 92 -4.09 7.62 5.15
N LEU A 93 -4.39 7.19 6.38
CA LEU A 93 -3.76 7.74 7.59
C LEU A 93 -2.26 7.47 7.66
N GLU A 94 -1.77 6.33 7.15
CA GLU A 94 -0.34 6.05 7.00
C GLU A 94 0.36 7.08 6.11
N LYS A 95 -0.30 7.49 5.02
CA LYS A 95 0.25 8.44 4.04
C LYS A 95 0.09 9.88 4.50
N ARG A 96 -0.97 10.17 5.25
CA ARG A 96 -1.39 11.52 5.67
C ARG A 96 -1.64 11.55 7.18
N PRO A 97 -0.60 11.35 8.02
CA PRO A 97 -0.76 11.24 9.47
C PRO A 97 -1.16 12.56 10.13
N GLU A 98 -1.00 13.72 9.47
CA GLU A 98 -1.36 15.04 9.99
C GLU A 98 -2.57 15.66 9.26
N THR A 99 -3.42 14.83 8.65
CA THR A 99 -4.64 15.30 7.99
C THR A 99 -5.67 15.82 8.99
N GLU A 100 -6.32 16.92 8.63
CA GLU A 100 -7.49 17.45 9.33
C GLU A 100 -8.67 16.46 9.38
N LYS A 101 -8.68 15.43 8.53
CA LYS A 101 -9.72 14.40 8.46
C LYS A 101 -9.51 13.24 9.45
N GLN A 102 -8.42 13.25 10.21
CA GLN A 102 -7.98 12.10 11.01
C GLN A 102 -9.07 11.60 11.96
N ASP A 103 -9.67 12.49 12.76
CA ASP A 103 -10.68 12.10 13.76
C ASP A 103 -11.93 11.51 13.11
N LEU A 104 -12.39 12.11 12.00
CA LEU A 104 -13.53 11.61 11.22
C LEU A 104 -13.26 10.23 10.60
N ILE A 105 -12.03 9.99 10.13
CA ILE A 105 -11.62 8.70 9.58
C ILE A 105 -11.54 7.64 10.68
N LEU A 106 -11.00 7.98 11.85
CA LEU A 106 -10.96 7.07 12.99
C LEU A 106 -12.38 6.68 13.45
N GLU A 107 -13.30 7.63 13.47
CA GLU A 107 -14.72 7.36 13.75
C GLU A 107 -15.33 6.43 12.68
N SER A 108 -15.05 6.69 11.40
CA SER A 108 -15.53 5.86 10.28
C SER A 108 -14.98 4.42 10.36
N ILE A 109 -13.72 4.23 10.74
CA ILE A 109 -13.13 2.91 10.98
C ILE A 109 -13.89 2.19 12.10
N GLN A 110 -14.21 2.88 13.20
CA GLN A 110 -14.93 2.28 14.32
C GLN A 110 -16.35 1.87 13.91
N GLN A 111 -17.06 2.71 13.17
CA GLN A 111 -18.40 2.40 12.65
C GLN A 111 -18.38 1.19 11.69
N ALA A 112 -17.38 1.12 10.81
CA ALA A 112 -17.21 -0.02 9.92
C ALA A 112 -16.94 -1.33 10.70
N LYS A 113 -16.13 -1.28 11.76
CA LYS A 113 -15.86 -2.44 12.64
C LYS A 113 -17.13 -2.94 13.35
N VAL A 114 -17.93 -2.04 13.92
CA VAL A 114 -19.21 -2.39 14.56
C VAL A 114 -20.18 -2.99 13.54
N SER A 115 -20.28 -2.39 12.35
CA SER A 115 -21.16 -2.90 11.30
C SER A 115 -20.77 -4.30 10.84
N LEU A 116 -19.46 -4.56 10.70
CA LEU A 116 -18.93 -5.88 10.40
C LEU A 116 -19.28 -6.91 11.49
N ALA A 117 -19.15 -6.55 12.77
CA ALA A 117 -19.51 -7.42 13.89
C ALA A 117 -21.00 -7.80 13.86
N GLY A 118 -21.85 -6.82 13.53
CA GLY A 118 -23.28 -7.04 13.31
C GLY A 118 -23.58 -8.04 12.18
N GLU A 119 -22.90 -7.93 11.03
CA GLU A 119 -23.11 -8.82 9.88
C GLU A 119 -22.68 -10.28 10.13
N ILE A 120 -21.61 -10.49 10.90
CA ILE A 120 -21.11 -11.85 11.19
C ILE A 120 -21.97 -12.53 12.28
N GLY A 121 -22.96 -11.83 12.85
CA GLY A 121 -23.74 -12.34 13.98
C GLY A 121 -22.89 -12.47 15.24
N LEU A 122 -21.76 -11.76 15.30
CA LEU A 122 -20.90 -11.65 16.49
C LEU A 122 -21.52 -10.73 17.56
N ALA A 123 -22.80 -10.36 17.42
CA ALA A 123 -23.62 -9.74 18.45
C ALA A 123 -23.88 -10.65 19.67
N ASP A 124 -22.99 -11.62 19.91
CA ASP A 124 -22.84 -12.29 21.19
C ASP A 124 -21.91 -11.42 22.04
N SER A 125 -22.38 -10.97 23.20
CA SER A 125 -21.73 -9.97 24.08
C SER A 125 -20.26 -10.27 24.39
N LYS A 126 -19.87 -11.55 24.29
CA LYS A 126 -18.52 -12.06 24.52
C LYS A 126 -17.50 -11.64 23.46
N VAL A 127 -17.91 -11.47 22.20
CA VAL A 127 -16.99 -11.04 21.12
C VAL A 127 -16.74 -9.55 21.20
N GLU A 128 -17.77 -8.76 21.46
CA GLU A 128 -17.63 -7.32 21.70
C GLU A 128 -16.68 -7.05 22.88
N GLU A 129 -16.84 -7.81 23.97
CA GLU A 129 -15.95 -7.75 25.14
C GLU A 129 -14.51 -8.18 24.81
N GLU A 130 -14.33 -9.22 23.99
CA GLU A 130 -13.02 -9.66 23.53
C GLU A 130 -12.36 -8.63 22.61
N VAL A 131 -13.10 -8.02 21.69
CA VAL A 131 -12.58 -6.95 20.81
C VAL A 131 -12.17 -5.74 21.63
N VAL A 132 -12.97 -5.34 22.61
CA VAL A 132 -12.62 -4.24 23.53
C VAL A 132 -11.37 -4.60 24.35
N ARG A 133 -11.29 -5.82 24.88
CA ARG A 133 -10.11 -6.33 25.60
C ARG A 133 -8.86 -6.34 24.74
N LEU A 134 -8.92 -6.96 23.56
CA LEU A 134 -7.80 -7.07 22.64
C LEU A 134 -7.36 -5.71 22.11
N THR A 135 -8.30 -4.78 21.88
CA THR A 135 -7.97 -3.41 21.49
C THR A 135 -7.19 -2.69 22.58
N ARG A 136 -7.64 -2.81 23.84
CA ARG A 136 -6.93 -2.24 25.00
C ARG A 136 -5.54 -2.83 25.14
N GLU A 137 -5.42 -4.16 25.02
CA GLU A 137 -4.14 -4.86 25.09
C GLU A 137 -3.21 -4.44 23.95
N ASN A 138 -3.71 -4.36 22.72
CA ASN A 138 -2.91 -3.96 21.57
C ASN A 138 -2.39 -2.52 21.72
N ASN A 139 -3.25 -1.60 22.19
CA ASN A 139 -2.85 -0.22 22.48
C ASN A 139 -1.81 -0.15 23.59
N TRP A 140 -1.95 -0.96 24.65
CA TRP A 140 -0.96 -1.05 25.72
C TRP A 140 0.38 -1.60 25.22
N LEU A 141 0.37 -2.69 24.45
CA LEU A 141 1.58 -3.27 23.84
C LEU A 141 2.27 -2.28 22.89
N ARG A 142 1.50 -1.52 22.10
CA ARG A 142 2.04 -0.45 21.25
C ARG A 142 2.70 0.66 22.06
N GLN A 143 2.10 1.08 23.17
CA GLN A 143 2.72 2.03 24.09
C GLN A 143 4.01 1.47 24.70
N GLN A 144 4.04 0.19 25.09
CA GLN A 144 5.25 -0.45 25.58
C GLN A 144 6.36 -0.50 24.51
N LEU A 145 6.02 -0.85 23.28
CA LEU A 145 6.98 -0.86 22.16
C LEU A 145 7.54 0.54 21.89
N ALA A 146 6.71 1.57 21.94
CA ALA A 146 7.15 2.96 21.81
C ALA A 146 8.13 3.35 22.94
N GLN A 147 7.83 2.95 24.18
CA GLN A 147 8.68 3.20 25.34
C GLN A 147 10.00 2.40 25.28
N ALA A 148 9.96 1.14 24.85
CA ALA A 148 11.13 0.28 24.68
C ALA A 148 12.04 0.76 23.53
N GLY A 149 11.45 1.23 22.43
CA GLY A 149 12.17 1.87 21.32
C GLY A 149 12.86 3.17 21.74
N GLY A 150 12.20 3.99 22.57
CA GLY A 150 12.79 5.18 23.18
C GLY A 150 13.93 4.87 24.14
N ALA A 151 13.80 3.80 24.95
CA ALA A 151 14.84 3.34 25.86
C ALA A 151 16.08 2.79 25.11
N SER A 152 15.89 2.15 23.95
CA SER A 152 16.99 1.68 23.09
C SER A 152 17.73 2.85 22.43
N ALA A 153 17.01 3.87 21.94
CA ALA A 153 17.63 5.08 21.38
C ALA A 153 18.45 5.87 22.42
N ALA A 154 17.99 5.91 23.68
CA ALA A 154 18.73 6.50 24.80
C ALA A 154 20.01 5.72 25.15
N GLN A 155 19.97 4.38 25.11
CA GLN A 155 21.14 3.54 25.40
C GLN A 155 22.18 3.51 24.26
N VAL A 156 21.76 3.64 23.01
CA VAL A 156 22.67 3.72 21.84
C VAL A 156 23.50 5.01 21.85
N THR A 157 22.95 6.11 22.36
CA THR A 157 23.68 7.39 22.50
C THR A 157 24.80 7.28 23.55
N THR A 158 24.55 6.58 24.66
CA THR A 158 25.55 6.36 25.71
C THR A 158 26.70 5.46 25.23
N VAL A 159 26.44 4.40 24.47
CA VAL A 159 27.50 3.50 23.97
C VAL A 159 28.38 4.17 22.90
N LYS A 160 27.82 5.00 22.01
CA LYS A 160 28.59 5.68 20.96
C LYS A 160 29.65 6.67 21.49
N THR A 161 29.48 7.13 22.73
CA THR A 161 30.43 8.06 23.37
C THR A 161 31.64 7.34 23.97
N ILE A 162 31.51 6.05 24.33
CA ILE A 162 32.58 5.27 24.98
C ILE A 162 33.52 4.64 23.93
N VAL A 163 33.01 4.37 22.72
CA VAL A 163 33.76 3.69 21.65
C VAL A 163 34.68 4.63 20.84
N ASN A 164 34.62 5.95 21.05
CA ASN A 164 35.45 6.95 20.35
C ASN A 164 36.80 7.26 21.05
N THR A 165 37.29 6.38 21.93
CA THR A 165 38.68 6.48 22.40
C THR A 165 39.57 5.63 21.46
N PRO A 166 40.51 6.23 20.70
CA PRO A 166 41.32 5.48 19.73
C PRO A 166 42.25 4.47 20.42
N PRO A 167 42.20 3.16 20.11
CA PRO A 167 43.27 2.24 20.47
C PRO A 167 44.38 2.27 19.41
N ALA A 168 45.63 2.35 19.87
CA ALA A 168 46.85 2.34 19.06
C ALA A 168 46.98 1.08 18.18
N PRO A 169 47.67 1.16 17.01
CA PRO A 169 47.72 0.08 16.05
C PRO A 169 48.68 -1.03 16.50
N ARG A 170 48.30 -2.30 16.27
CA ARG A 170 49.20 -3.46 16.31
C ARG A 170 49.15 -4.25 15.00
N PRO A 171 50.24 -4.96 14.66
CA PRO A 171 50.48 -5.47 13.32
C PRO A 171 49.73 -6.78 13.03
N VAL A 172 49.35 -6.95 11.76
CA VAL A 172 48.74 -8.14 11.18
C VAL A 172 49.75 -9.27 10.94
N PRO A 173 49.40 -10.53 11.25
CA PRO A 173 50.09 -11.71 10.71
C PRO A 173 49.39 -12.24 9.46
N VAL A 174 50.18 -12.50 8.41
CA VAL A 174 49.79 -13.22 7.18
C VAL A 174 49.96 -14.71 7.39
N ALA A 175 48.98 -15.54 7.02
CA ALA A 175 49.18 -16.94 6.65
C ALA A 175 48.09 -17.46 5.67
N GLN A 176 48.55 -18.33 4.78
CA GLN A 176 48.04 -18.71 3.45
C GLN A 176 47.02 -19.89 3.44
N PRO A 177 46.49 -20.31 2.26
CA PRO A 177 45.15 -20.88 2.09
C PRO A 177 45.07 -22.42 1.97
N ALA A 178 43.87 -22.96 2.13
CA ALA A 178 43.52 -24.36 1.84
C ALA A 178 42.39 -24.47 0.79
N VAL A 179 42.75 -25.14 -0.31
CA VAL A 179 42.00 -25.83 -1.39
C VAL A 179 40.94 -26.83 -0.85
N VAL A 180 39.84 -27.27 -1.47
CA VAL A 180 39.16 -27.32 -2.81
C VAL A 180 37.73 -27.91 -2.54
N PRO A 181 36.80 -28.21 -3.51
CA PRO A 181 36.64 -27.79 -4.90
C PRO A 181 35.24 -27.22 -5.23
N ALA A 182 35.16 -26.47 -6.34
CA ALA A 182 33.95 -26.07 -7.02
C ALA A 182 33.43 -27.18 -7.95
N VAL A 183 32.13 -27.43 -7.96
CA VAL A 183 31.46 -28.25 -8.98
C VAL A 183 30.87 -27.30 -10.02
N ALA A 184 31.29 -27.53 -11.26
CA ALA A 184 31.03 -26.70 -12.43
C ALA A 184 29.62 -26.88 -13.02
N GLN A 185 29.20 -25.83 -13.70
CA GLN A 185 28.04 -25.73 -14.56
C GLN A 185 28.08 -26.76 -15.70
N VAL A 186 26.91 -27.31 -16.03
CA VAL A 186 26.61 -27.86 -17.36
C VAL A 186 25.36 -27.16 -17.90
N ALA A 187 25.56 -26.18 -18.76
CA ALA A 187 24.58 -25.75 -19.73
C ALA A 187 25.28 -25.72 -21.08
N ALA A 188 25.08 -26.81 -21.83
CA ALA A 188 25.57 -26.98 -23.19
C ALA A 188 24.82 -26.06 -24.17
N VAL A 189 25.50 -25.86 -25.28
CA VAL A 189 25.26 -24.94 -26.39
C VAL A 189 23.93 -25.23 -27.12
N GLN A 190 23.28 -24.16 -27.59
CA GLN A 190 22.12 -24.18 -28.49
C GLN A 190 22.43 -24.86 -29.84
N PRO A 191 21.43 -25.44 -30.51
CA PRO A 191 21.33 -25.34 -31.97
C PRO A 191 20.29 -24.29 -32.36
N ALA A 192 20.72 -23.27 -33.09
CA ALA A 192 19.83 -22.39 -33.84
C ALA A 192 19.23 -23.17 -35.02
N VAL A 193 17.90 -23.21 -35.12
CA VAL A 193 17.17 -23.54 -36.34
C VAL A 193 16.07 -22.50 -36.55
N ALA A 194 15.95 -22.08 -37.81
CA ALA A 194 15.07 -21.11 -38.50
C ALA A 194 13.64 -20.87 -37.93
N PRO A 195 12.97 -19.74 -38.28
CA PRO A 195 11.84 -19.20 -37.53
C PRO A 195 10.61 -20.12 -37.58
N ALA A 196 10.30 -20.74 -36.46
CA ALA A 196 9.03 -21.39 -36.24
C ALA A 196 7.97 -20.31 -36.02
N VAL A 197 6.89 -20.38 -36.79
CA VAL A 197 5.64 -19.66 -36.56
C VAL A 197 5.30 -19.79 -35.07
N ALA A 198 5.14 -18.65 -34.39
CA ALA A 198 4.96 -18.61 -32.94
C ALA A 198 3.75 -19.47 -32.54
N ALA A 199 4.02 -20.55 -31.83
CA ALA A 199 2.97 -21.31 -31.16
C ALA A 199 2.35 -20.42 -30.05
N PRO A 200 1.02 -20.48 -29.83
CA PRO A 200 0.35 -19.75 -28.77
C PRO A 200 1.05 -19.97 -27.43
N LYS A 201 1.37 -18.89 -26.69
CA LYS A 201 1.91 -19.02 -25.34
C LYS A 201 0.87 -19.72 -24.47
N PRO A 202 1.25 -20.74 -23.68
CA PRO A 202 0.29 -21.46 -22.85
C PRO A 202 -0.34 -20.53 -21.81
N ASN A 203 -1.64 -20.74 -21.54
CA ASN A 203 -2.35 -20.05 -20.48
C ASN A 203 -1.63 -20.25 -19.14
N ARG A 204 -1.51 -19.18 -18.36
CA ARG A 204 -0.93 -19.23 -17.02
C ARG A 204 -2.02 -19.53 -16.01
N THR A 205 -1.67 -20.11 -14.87
CA THR A 205 -2.57 -20.25 -13.72
C THR A 205 -2.11 -19.36 -12.58
N TYR A 206 -3.04 -18.74 -11.86
CA TYR A 206 -2.75 -17.86 -10.73
C TYR A 206 -3.59 -18.23 -9.51
N ALA A 207 -2.94 -18.38 -8.34
CA ALA A 207 -3.61 -18.60 -7.06
C ALA A 207 -3.93 -17.25 -6.41
N VAL A 208 -5.22 -16.98 -6.20
CA VAL A 208 -5.73 -15.72 -5.64
C VAL A 208 -5.20 -15.49 -4.23
N ARG A 209 -4.66 -14.30 -3.97
CA ARG A 209 -4.16 -13.88 -2.66
C ARG A 209 -5.20 -13.02 -1.93
N PRO A 210 -5.08 -12.87 -0.59
CA PRO A 210 -5.89 -11.91 0.16
C PRO A 210 -5.78 -10.51 -0.45
N GLY A 211 -6.92 -9.87 -0.70
CA GLY A 211 -6.99 -8.53 -1.28
C GLY A 211 -6.92 -8.45 -2.82
N ASP A 212 -6.85 -9.58 -3.53
CA ASP A 212 -6.90 -9.57 -5.00
C ASP A 212 -8.31 -9.28 -5.54
N THR A 213 -8.35 -8.54 -6.65
CA THR A 213 -9.51 -8.39 -7.53
C THR A 213 -9.12 -8.88 -8.93
N LEU A 214 -10.07 -9.27 -9.77
CA LEU A 214 -9.77 -9.67 -11.16
C LEU A 214 -9.05 -8.55 -11.92
N SER A 215 -9.39 -7.30 -11.64
CA SER A 215 -8.79 -6.11 -12.23
C SER A 215 -7.37 -5.87 -11.75
N ARG A 216 -7.10 -6.06 -10.46
CA ARG A 216 -5.75 -6.00 -9.92
C ARG A 216 -4.86 -7.07 -10.54
N ILE A 217 -5.38 -8.30 -10.67
CA ILE A 217 -4.67 -9.39 -11.35
C ILE A 217 -4.44 -9.05 -12.82
N ALA A 218 -5.44 -8.51 -13.52
CA ALA A 218 -5.29 -8.08 -14.92
C ALA A 218 -4.23 -6.97 -15.07
N GLY A 219 -4.22 -5.97 -14.19
CA GLY A 219 -3.20 -4.93 -14.19
C GLY A 219 -1.80 -5.48 -13.92
N GLN A 220 -1.66 -6.48 -13.06
CA GLN A 220 -0.38 -7.14 -12.79
C GLN A 220 0.08 -8.02 -13.96
N MET A 221 -0.83 -8.75 -14.59
CA MET A 221 -0.50 -9.75 -15.62
C MET A 221 -0.39 -9.14 -17.03
N TYR A 222 -1.21 -8.14 -17.33
CA TYR A 222 -1.34 -7.54 -18.66
C TYR A 222 -0.95 -6.05 -18.68
N GLY A 223 -0.76 -5.42 -17.52
CA GLY A 223 -0.50 -3.98 -17.45
C GLY A 223 -1.75 -3.09 -17.58
N ASP A 224 -2.90 -3.71 -17.86
CA ASP A 224 -4.20 -3.08 -18.10
C ASP A 224 -5.26 -3.75 -17.23
N ILE A 225 -5.76 -3.00 -16.24
CA ILE A 225 -6.78 -3.44 -15.30
C ILE A 225 -8.13 -3.74 -15.97
N THR A 226 -8.43 -3.15 -17.14
CA THR A 226 -9.70 -3.32 -17.84
C THR A 226 -9.86 -4.71 -18.48
N GLN A 227 -8.74 -5.43 -18.62
CA GLN A 227 -8.68 -6.81 -19.12
C GLN A 227 -9.19 -7.85 -18.11
N TRP A 228 -9.72 -7.42 -16.96
CA TRP A 228 -10.39 -8.29 -16.00
C TRP A 228 -11.51 -9.13 -16.63
N LYS A 229 -12.18 -8.59 -17.66
CA LYS A 229 -13.26 -9.28 -18.39
C LYS A 229 -12.74 -10.54 -19.08
N VAL A 230 -11.52 -10.50 -19.61
CA VAL A 230 -10.88 -11.65 -20.27
C VAL A 230 -10.59 -12.76 -19.26
N ILE A 231 -10.06 -12.40 -18.08
CA ILE A 231 -9.85 -13.34 -16.99
C ILE A 231 -11.18 -13.95 -16.55
N TYR A 232 -12.22 -13.14 -16.35
CA TYR A 232 -13.54 -13.64 -15.95
C TYR A 232 -14.11 -14.63 -16.98
N GLN A 233 -14.05 -14.28 -18.27
CA GLN A 233 -14.58 -15.13 -19.36
C GLN A 233 -13.91 -16.51 -19.38
N ALA A 234 -12.59 -16.57 -19.20
CA ALA A 234 -11.86 -17.84 -19.14
C ALA A 234 -12.19 -18.69 -17.89
N ASN A 235 -12.76 -18.10 -16.85
CA ASN A 235 -13.08 -18.76 -15.58
C ASN A 235 -14.59 -18.88 -15.32
N ARG A 236 -15.45 -18.68 -16.34
CA ARG A 236 -16.92 -18.78 -16.20
C ARG A 236 -17.41 -20.15 -15.70
N GLY A 237 -16.62 -21.20 -15.88
CA GLY A 237 -16.94 -22.53 -15.33
C GLY A 237 -16.81 -22.61 -13.80
N VAL A 238 -16.03 -21.72 -13.19
CA VAL A 238 -15.73 -21.72 -11.74
C VAL A 238 -16.17 -20.44 -11.02
N MET A 239 -16.57 -19.40 -11.76
CA MET A 239 -17.04 -18.11 -11.23
C MET A 239 -18.42 -17.77 -11.81
N LYS A 240 -19.41 -17.50 -10.94
CA LYS A 240 -20.78 -17.13 -11.38
C LYS A 240 -20.89 -15.63 -11.67
N SER A 241 -20.09 -14.82 -10.98
CA SER A 241 -19.94 -13.38 -11.18
C SER A 241 -18.47 -12.95 -11.10
N ALA A 242 -18.15 -11.78 -11.64
CA ALA A 242 -16.80 -11.21 -11.55
C ALA A 242 -16.36 -10.91 -10.10
N SER A 243 -17.33 -10.73 -9.20
CA SER A 243 -17.11 -10.47 -7.78
C SER A 243 -16.94 -11.75 -6.95
N ASP A 244 -17.15 -12.93 -7.52
CA ASP A 244 -17.07 -14.22 -6.81
C ASP A 244 -15.64 -14.74 -6.61
N ILE A 245 -14.64 -13.87 -6.76
CA ILE A 245 -13.23 -14.23 -6.60
C ILE A 245 -12.94 -14.59 -5.13
N LYS A 246 -12.37 -15.78 -4.89
CA LYS A 246 -12.06 -16.27 -3.53
C LYS A 246 -10.57 -16.48 -3.33
N VAL A 247 -10.07 -16.13 -2.14
CA VAL A 247 -8.68 -16.40 -1.75
C VAL A 247 -8.37 -17.90 -1.86
N GLY A 248 -7.22 -18.23 -2.44
CA GLY A 248 -6.79 -19.61 -2.70
C GLY A 248 -7.38 -20.23 -3.96
N GLN A 249 -8.36 -19.59 -4.61
CA GLN A 249 -8.89 -20.05 -5.89
C GLN A 249 -7.81 -20.00 -6.97
N THR A 250 -7.71 -21.04 -7.79
CA THR A 250 -6.84 -21.03 -8.97
C THR A 250 -7.61 -20.51 -10.17
N LEU A 251 -7.12 -19.43 -10.77
CA LEU A 251 -7.68 -18.81 -11.97
C LEU A 251 -6.81 -19.11 -13.18
N ILE A 252 -7.46 -19.38 -14.31
CA ILE A 252 -6.83 -19.40 -15.63
C ILE A 252 -6.62 -17.95 -16.07
N ILE A 253 -5.40 -17.60 -16.43
CA ILE A 253 -4.98 -16.29 -16.95
C ILE A 253 -4.63 -16.49 -18.43
N PRO A 254 -5.57 -16.17 -19.35
CA PRO A 254 -5.33 -16.31 -20.78
C PRO A 254 -4.14 -15.47 -21.24
N ASN A 255 -3.39 -15.97 -22.23
CA ASN A 255 -2.49 -15.08 -22.94
C ASN A 255 -3.33 -14.18 -23.87
N LEU A 256 -3.17 -12.86 -23.78
CA LEU A 256 -3.71 -11.96 -24.80
C LEU A 256 -2.84 -12.19 -26.05
N GLU A 257 -3.33 -12.94 -27.03
CA GLU A 257 -2.68 -12.98 -28.34
C GLU A 257 -2.68 -11.55 -28.91
N GLN A 258 -1.48 -11.03 -29.17
CA GLN A 258 -1.26 -9.73 -29.82
C GLN A 258 -1.05 -9.94 -31.31
#